data_AF-A0A391NYL5-F1
#
_entry.id   AF-A0A391NYL5-F1
#
_cell.length_a   1.000
_cell.length_b   1.000
_cell.length_c   1.000
_cell.angle_alpha   90.00
_cell.angle_beta   90.00
_cell.angle_gamma   90.00
#
_symmetry.space_group_name_H-M   'P 1'
#
loop_
_entity.id
_entity.type
_entity.pdbx_description
1 polymer ?
#
loop_
_entity_poly.entity_id
_entity_poly.type
_entity_poly.pdbx_seq_one_letter_code
_entity_poly.pdbx_strand_id
1 'polypeptide(L)'
;MESIEPSAAEALPVTCRPGTAGFLRSVNAIHRAGYNHGDLHAGNVLFGETPEGDAFVKVIDHDNAFLEDENQPERRTEVAVKGFFPRDRILDGYDVVPAEYITRDLDVLCCLYISCDLCTEMQGVVREVFGMSLEELVEEFIETGVLPEVEDVLETVAVGAEE
;
A
#
# COMPACT_ATOMS: atom_id res chain seq x y z
N MET A 1 41.65 23.65 17.80
CA MET A 1 40.22 23.75 17.49
C MET A 1 40.08 23.17 16.09
N GLU A 2 39.97 21.84 16.01
CA GLU A 2 39.80 21.16 14.72
C GLU A 2 38.35 21.34 14.29
N SER A 3 38.17 21.95 13.12
CA SER A 3 36.89 22.07 12.43
C SER A 3 36.48 20.69 11.92
N ILE A 4 35.43 20.12 12.50
CA ILE A 4 34.74 18.98 11.93
C ILE A 4 33.88 19.54 10.80
N GLU A 5 34.33 19.36 9.56
CA GLU A 5 33.44 19.56 8.42
C GLU A 5 32.33 18.51 8.48
N PRO A 6 31.05 18.88 8.28
CA PRO A 6 30.01 17.88 8.15
C PRO A 6 30.29 17.09 6.88
N SER A 7 30.63 15.81 7.05
CA SER A 7 30.63 14.82 5.99
C SER A 7 29.31 14.92 5.26
N ALA A 8 29.33 15.38 4.02
CA ALA A 8 28.25 15.16 3.09
C ALA A 8 28.01 13.65 3.07
N ALA A 9 26.95 13.19 3.73
CA ALA A 9 26.40 11.89 3.45
C ALA A 9 26.00 11.95 1.97
N GLU A 10 26.82 11.33 1.12
CA GLU A 10 26.46 11.09 -0.27
C GLU A 10 25.11 10.38 -0.25
N ALA A 11 24.05 11.09 -0.65
CA ALA A 11 22.78 10.48 -0.96
C ALA A 11 23.06 9.46 -2.07
N LEU A 12 23.06 8.18 -1.71
CA LEU A 12 23.10 7.10 -2.70
C LEU A 12 21.92 7.34 -3.65
N PRO A 13 22.10 7.31 -4.98
CA PRO A 13 20.99 7.44 -5.90
C PRO A 13 20.07 6.24 -5.72
N VAL A 14 18.95 6.48 -5.04
CA VAL A 14 17.88 5.53 -4.78
C VAL A 14 17.11 5.38 -6.08
N THR A 15 16.98 4.16 -6.58
CA THR A 15 16.05 3.90 -7.68
C THR A 15 15.04 2.89 -7.19
N CYS A 16 13.89 3.36 -6.70
CA CYS A 16 12.72 2.51 -6.57
C CYS A 16 12.46 1.79 -7.90
N ARG A 17 11.91 0.57 -7.84
CA ARG A 17 11.53 -0.13 -9.07
C ARG A 17 10.63 0.77 -9.91
N PRO A 18 10.90 0.89 -11.22
CA PRO A 18 10.01 1.59 -12.13
C PRO A 18 8.58 1.08 -11.94
N GLY A 19 7.66 1.99 -11.58
CA GLY A 19 6.25 1.66 -11.40
C GLY A 19 5.73 1.65 -9.94
N THR A 20 6.56 1.77 -8.90
CA THR A 20 6.05 1.86 -7.51
C THR A 20 5.08 3.04 -7.32
N ALA A 21 5.45 4.25 -7.77
CA ALA A 21 4.55 5.40 -7.76
C ALA A 21 3.30 5.16 -8.63
N GLY A 22 3.45 4.49 -9.78
CA GLY A 22 2.34 4.11 -10.65
C GLY A 22 1.36 3.13 -10.01
N PHE A 23 1.86 2.19 -9.20
CA PHE A 23 1.05 1.26 -8.41
C PHE A 23 0.21 2.02 -7.37
N LEU A 24 0.86 2.85 -6.55
CA LEU A 24 0.19 3.68 -5.53
C LEU A 24 -0.90 4.56 -6.15
N ARG A 25 -0.60 5.22 -7.28
CA ARG A 25 -1.57 6.03 -8.02
C ARG A 25 -2.72 5.20 -8.61
N SER A 26 -2.47 3.96 -9.02
CA SER A 26 -3.51 3.06 -9.53
C SER A 26 -4.50 2.66 -8.44
N VAL A 27 -4.01 2.32 -7.24
CA VAL A 27 -4.88 2.04 -6.08
C VAL A 27 -5.63 3.31 -5.65
N ASN A 28 -4.94 4.47 -5.63
CA ASN A 28 -5.59 5.75 -5.34
C ASN A 28 -6.72 6.08 -6.32
N ALA A 29 -6.55 5.75 -7.61
CA ALA A 29 -7.60 5.94 -8.62
C ALA A 29 -8.84 5.06 -8.37
N ILE A 30 -8.66 3.82 -7.90
CA ILE A 30 -9.78 2.95 -7.48
C ILE A 30 -10.53 3.59 -6.31
N HIS A 31 -9.81 4.04 -5.29
CA HIS A 31 -10.39 4.68 -4.11
C HIS A 31 -11.11 6.00 -4.45
N ARG A 32 -10.53 6.84 -5.31
CA ARG A 32 -11.17 8.08 -5.79
C ARG A 32 -12.42 7.84 -6.65
N ALA A 33 -12.54 6.65 -7.26
CA ALA A 33 -13.76 6.22 -7.92
C ALA A 33 -14.84 5.70 -6.94
N GLY A 34 -14.56 5.70 -5.63
CA GLY A 34 -15.47 5.25 -4.57
C GLY A 34 -15.45 3.75 -4.33
N TYR A 35 -14.46 3.03 -4.87
CA TYR A 35 -14.34 1.59 -4.72
C TYR A 35 -13.19 1.23 -3.79
N ASN A 36 -13.35 0.11 -3.08
CA ASN A 36 -12.27 -0.65 -2.50
C ASN A 36 -12.01 -1.86 -3.40
N HIS A 37 -10.76 -2.28 -3.54
CA HIS A 37 -10.38 -3.47 -4.28
C HIS A 37 -10.83 -4.75 -3.59
N GLY A 38 -10.70 -4.82 -2.26
CA GLY A 38 -11.17 -5.97 -1.48
C GLY A 38 -10.38 -7.26 -1.69
N ASP A 39 -9.29 -7.25 -2.48
CA ASP A 39 -8.35 -8.38 -2.61
C ASP A 39 -6.96 -7.96 -3.10
N LEU A 40 -6.44 -6.87 -2.55
CA LEU A 40 -5.15 -6.38 -2.97
C LEU A 40 -4.02 -7.24 -2.41
N HIS A 41 -3.29 -7.90 -3.31
CA HIS A 41 -2.09 -8.69 -3.00
C HIS A 41 -1.08 -8.67 -4.16
N ALA A 42 0.16 -9.09 -3.93
CA ALA A 42 1.22 -9.01 -4.95
C ALA A 42 0.88 -9.74 -6.28
N GLY A 43 0.10 -10.84 -6.19
CA GLY A 43 -0.42 -11.55 -7.38
C GLY A 43 -1.42 -10.76 -8.24
N ASN A 44 -2.05 -9.71 -7.71
CA ASN A 44 -3.03 -8.87 -8.38
C ASN A 44 -2.41 -7.56 -8.89
N VAL A 45 -1.08 -7.51 -9.00
CA VAL A 45 -0.33 -6.38 -9.56
C VAL A 45 0.52 -6.86 -10.73
N LEU A 46 0.21 -6.35 -11.92
CA LEU A 46 0.95 -6.63 -13.14
C LEU A 46 1.93 -5.50 -13.44
N PHE A 47 3.20 -5.89 -13.62
CA PHE A 47 4.25 -5.02 -14.15
C PHE A 47 4.57 -5.46 -15.58
N GLY A 48 4.82 -4.49 -16.45
CA GLY A 48 5.23 -4.79 -17.81
C GLY A 48 5.74 -3.58 -18.55
N GLU A 49 5.90 -3.74 -19.85
CA GLU A 49 6.38 -2.72 -20.78
C GLU A 49 5.43 -2.68 -21.98
N THR A 50 5.07 -1.49 -22.45
CA THR A 50 4.29 -1.33 -23.69
C THR A 50 5.13 -1.74 -24.90
N PRO A 51 4.52 -2.00 -26.07
CA PRO A 51 5.26 -2.21 -27.31
C PRO A 51 6.22 -1.07 -27.67
N GLU A 52 5.95 0.14 -27.19
CA GLU A 52 6.75 1.35 -27.37
C GLU A 52 7.92 1.47 -26.40
N GLY A 53 7.97 0.64 -25.36
CA GLY A 53 9.05 0.60 -24.37
C GLY A 53 8.72 1.28 -23.03
N ASP A 54 7.48 1.72 -22.83
CA ASP A 54 7.07 2.41 -21.60
C ASP A 54 6.69 1.40 -20.52
N ALA A 55 7.28 1.53 -19.32
CA ALA A 55 6.88 0.70 -18.18
C ALA A 55 5.41 0.99 -17.80
N PHE A 56 4.64 -0.06 -17.49
CA PHE A 56 3.29 0.06 -16.96
C PHE A 56 3.12 -0.76 -15.69
N VAL A 57 2.17 -0.30 -14.86
CA VAL A 57 1.63 -1.06 -13.74
C VAL A 57 0.12 -1.11 -13.86
N LYS A 58 -0.47 -2.27 -13.58
CA LYS A 58 -1.93 -2.45 -13.50
C LYS A 58 -2.30 -3.25 -12.26
N VAL A 59 -3.30 -2.75 -11.55
CA VAL A 59 -4.04 -3.52 -10.55
C VAL A 59 -5.12 -4.30 -11.29
N ILE A 60 -5.26 -5.59 -10.99
CA ILE A 60 -6.18 -6.51 -11.68
C ILE A 60 -7.03 -7.29 -10.66
N ASP A 61 -7.96 -8.10 -11.17
CA ASP A 61 -8.83 -8.97 -10.36
C ASP A 61 -9.76 -8.21 -9.41
N HIS A 62 -10.74 -7.53 -10.01
CA HIS A 62 -11.72 -6.70 -9.30
C HIS A 62 -12.98 -7.48 -8.87
N ASP A 63 -12.96 -8.81 -8.85
CA ASP A 63 -14.13 -9.63 -8.52
C ASP A 63 -14.61 -9.40 -7.07
N ASN A 64 -13.70 -9.00 -6.19
CA ASN A 64 -13.97 -8.67 -4.78
C ASN A 64 -14.14 -7.16 -4.54
N ALA A 65 -14.16 -6.33 -5.58
CA ALA A 65 -14.26 -4.88 -5.42
C ALA A 65 -15.68 -4.44 -5.00
N PHE A 66 -15.77 -3.44 -4.13
CA PHE A 66 -17.04 -2.96 -3.58
C PHE A 66 -17.04 -1.44 -3.36
N LEU A 67 -18.22 -0.83 -3.35
CA LEU A 67 -18.39 0.61 -3.12
C LEU A 67 -18.23 0.96 -1.63
N GLU A 68 -17.48 2.02 -1.33
CA GLU A 68 -17.18 2.48 0.04
C GLU A 68 -18.44 3.00 0.78
N ASP A 69 -19.32 3.71 0.06
CA ASP A 69 -20.55 4.33 0.62
C ASP A 69 -21.69 3.33 0.83
N GLU A 70 -21.54 2.10 0.33
CA GLU A 70 -22.40 1.00 0.70
C GLU A 70 -21.82 0.36 1.97
N ASN A 71 -22.26 0.88 3.11
CA ASN A 71 -22.13 0.25 4.43
C ASN A 71 -22.98 -1.06 4.48
N GLN A 72 -22.74 -1.95 3.52
CA GLN A 72 -23.37 -3.25 3.31
C GLN A 72 -22.34 -4.32 3.72
N PRO A 73 -22.10 -4.52 5.03
CA PRO A 73 -21.23 -5.60 5.49
C PRO A 73 -21.67 -6.96 4.94
N GLU A 74 -22.94 -7.14 4.57
CA GLU A 74 -23.46 -8.32 3.87
C GLU A 74 -22.92 -8.55 2.46
N ARG A 75 -22.42 -7.51 1.78
CA ARG A 75 -21.73 -7.65 0.47
C ARG A 75 -20.25 -7.97 0.63
N ARG A 76 -19.67 -7.66 1.79
CA ARG A 76 -18.29 -8.01 2.13
C ARG A 76 -18.30 -9.47 2.60
N THR A 77 -18.12 -10.38 1.67
CA THR A 77 -17.94 -11.79 2.03
C THR A 77 -16.61 -11.96 2.75
N GLU A 78 -16.63 -12.66 3.87
CA GLU A 78 -15.44 -13.20 4.52
C GLU A 78 -14.51 -13.83 3.46
N VAL A 79 -13.27 -13.35 3.40
CA VAL A 79 -12.28 -13.84 2.43
C VAL A 79 -11.34 -14.79 3.14
N ALA A 80 -11.21 -16.00 2.61
CA ALA A 80 -10.24 -16.96 3.13
C ALA A 80 -8.83 -16.40 2.96
N VAL A 81 -8.04 -16.47 4.03
CA VAL A 81 -6.63 -16.10 4.03
C VAL A 81 -5.86 -17.25 3.39
N LYS A 82 -5.80 -17.28 2.06
CA LYS A 82 -4.99 -18.25 1.30
C LYS A 82 -4.01 -17.48 0.43
N GLY A 83 -2.74 -17.42 0.89
CA GLY A 83 -1.51 -16.91 0.26
C GLY A 83 -1.63 -16.29 -1.14
N PHE A 84 -1.04 -15.14 -1.44
CA PHE A 84 0.29 -14.65 -1.07
C PHE A 84 0.19 -13.19 -0.68
N PHE A 85 0.64 -12.81 0.52
CA PHE A 85 1.06 -11.45 0.95
C PHE A 85 0.34 -10.24 0.33
N PRO A 86 -0.38 -9.40 1.13
CA PRO A 86 0.01 -8.99 2.48
C PRO A 86 -0.99 -9.16 3.64
N ARG A 87 -2.23 -9.57 3.37
CA ARG A 87 -3.24 -9.78 4.43
C ARG A 87 -2.80 -10.76 5.51
N ASP A 88 -2.11 -11.83 5.11
CA ASP A 88 -1.57 -12.83 6.03
C ASP A 88 -0.54 -12.25 7.03
N ARG A 89 0.17 -11.13 6.71
CA ARG A 89 1.00 -10.41 7.70
C ARG A 89 0.16 -9.44 8.52
N ILE A 90 -0.75 -8.73 7.88
CA ILE A 90 -1.53 -7.66 8.52
C ILE A 90 -2.50 -8.25 9.56
N LEU A 91 -3.10 -9.40 9.24
CA LEU A 91 -4.12 -10.06 10.06
C LEU A 91 -3.64 -11.44 10.48
N ASP A 92 -2.40 -11.53 10.97
CA ASP A 92 -1.83 -12.78 11.47
C ASP A 92 -2.68 -13.33 12.63
N GLY A 93 -3.11 -14.59 12.50
CA GLY A 93 -4.05 -15.23 13.44
C GLY A 93 -5.49 -15.38 12.93
N TYR A 94 -5.82 -14.81 11.77
CA TYR A 94 -7.11 -15.03 11.10
C TYR A 94 -6.97 -16.05 9.96
N ASP A 95 -7.70 -17.17 10.05
CA ASP A 95 -7.85 -18.11 8.91
C ASP A 95 -8.74 -17.51 7.80
N VAL A 96 -9.62 -16.59 8.18
CA VAL A 96 -10.61 -15.91 7.36
C VAL A 96 -10.68 -14.46 7.82
N VAL A 97 -10.56 -13.50 6.89
CA VAL A 97 -10.66 -12.07 7.21
C VAL A 97 -12.14 -11.72 7.44
N PRO A 98 -12.52 -11.25 8.64
CA PRO A 98 -13.88 -10.80 8.89
C PRO A 98 -14.21 -9.58 8.02
N ALA A 99 -15.46 -9.50 7.58
CA ALA A 99 -15.97 -8.43 6.71
C ALA A 99 -15.69 -7.00 7.20
N GLU A 100 -15.63 -6.81 8.52
CA GLU A 100 -15.34 -5.53 9.17
C GLU A 100 -13.92 -5.00 8.92
N TYR A 101 -12.95 -5.90 8.70
CA TYR A 101 -11.57 -5.51 8.36
C TYR A 101 -11.39 -5.30 6.85
N ILE A 102 -12.35 -5.72 6.02
CA ILE A 102 -12.30 -5.49 4.58
C ILE A 102 -12.74 -4.04 4.33
N THR A 103 -11.77 -3.13 4.43
CA THR A 103 -11.96 -1.67 4.34
C THR A 103 -10.99 -1.07 3.33
N ARG A 104 -11.21 0.22 3.01
CA ARG A 104 -10.26 1.04 2.26
C ARG A 104 -8.88 1.06 2.91
N ASP A 105 -8.84 1.15 4.23
CA ASP A 105 -7.61 1.20 5.02
C ASP A 105 -6.83 -0.12 4.94
N LEU A 106 -7.53 -1.26 4.86
CA LEU A 106 -6.87 -2.54 4.57
C LEU A 106 -6.23 -2.53 3.19
N ASP A 107 -6.91 -2.01 2.15
CA ASP A 107 -6.31 -1.88 0.82
C ASP A 107 -5.11 -0.93 0.82
N VAL A 108 -5.16 0.17 1.57
CA VAL A 108 -4.01 1.06 1.78
C VAL A 108 -2.85 0.31 2.42
N LEU A 109 -3.05 -0.39 3.54
CA LEU A 109 -2.00 -1.19 4.18
C LEU A 109 -1.42 -2.25 3.25
N CYS A 110 -2.28 -2.96 2.51
CA CYS A 110 -1.84 -3.91 1.52
C CYS A 110 -0.94 -3.24 0.46
N CYS A 111 -1.35 -2.07 -0.02
CA CYS A 111 -0.61 -1.28 -0.99
C CYS A 111 0.76 -0.84 -0.45
N LEU A 112 0.83 -0.38 0.81
CA LEU A 112 2.07 0.03 1.45
C LEU A 112 3.03 -1.16 1.63
N TYR A 113 2.51 -2.32 2.04
CA TYR A 113 3.32 -3.55 2.13
C TYR A 113 3.93 -3.96 0.80
N ILE A 114 3.11 -4.04 -0.24
CA ILE A 114 3.57 -4.40 -1.58
C ILE A 114 4.61 -3.37 -2.06
N SER A 115 4.39 -2.08 -1.79
CA SER A 115 5.34 -1.02 -2.15
C SER A 115 6.68 -1.16 -1.42
N CYS A 116 6.66 -1.51 -0.12
CA CYS A 116 7.88 -1.76 0.66
C CYS A 116 8.64 -3.02 0.21
N ASP A 117 7.93 -4.05 -0.26
CA ASP A 117 8.54 -5.24 -0.85
C ASP A 117 9.15 -4.93 -2.25
N LEU A 118 8.58 -3.98 -2.99
CA LEU A 118 9.08 -3.55 -4.29
C LEU A 118 10.24 -2.56 -4.20
N CYS A 119 10.25 -1.71 -3.17
CA CYS A 119 11.26 -0.70 -2.90
C CYS A 119 11.42 -0.55 -1.37
N THR A 120 12.54 -1.04 -0.83
CA THR A 120 12.79 -1.06 0.62
C THR A 120 12.80 0.33 1.26
N GLU A 121 13.13 1.35 0.48
CA GLU A 121 13.19 2.76 0.86
C GLU A 121 11.80 3.34 1.14
N MET A 122 10.74 2.70 0.64
CA MET A 122 9.36 3.04 0.99
C MET A 122 9.10 2.93 2.49
N GLN A 123 9.85 2.12 3.22
CA GLN A 123 9.78 2.09 4.69
C GLN A 123 10.10 3.46 5.31
N GLY A 124 11.05 4.19 4.72
CA GLY A 124 11.40 5.56 5.12
C GLY A 124 10.28 6.54 4.80
N VAL A 125 9.73 6.47 3.58
CA VAL A 125 8.61 7.31 3.14
C VAL A 125 7.38 7.10 4.02
N VAL A 126 7.00 5.84 4.29
CA VAL A 126 5.90 5.49 5.20
C VAL A 126 6.12 6.11 6.58
N ARG A 127 7.34 5.97 7.13
CA ARG A 127 7.66 6.57 8.43
C ARG A 127 7.59 8.09 8.43
N GLU A 128 7.99 8.75 7.34
CA GLU A 128 7.89 10.20 7.23
C GLU A 128 6.44 10.68 7.15
N VAL A 129 5.61 10.00 6.35
CA VAL A 129 4.20 10.37 6.14
C VAL A 129 3.36 10.13 7.38
N PHE A 130 3.52 8.98 8.03
CA PHE A 130 2.69 8.58 9.17
C PHE A 130 3.32 8.86 10.53
N GLY A 131 4.62 9.13 10.59
CA GLY A 131 5.37 9.17 11.85
C GLY A 131 5.55 7.80 12.52
N MET A 132 5.21 6.70 11.82
CA MET A 132 5.15 5.32 12.33
C MET A 132 5.79 4.35 11.31
N SER A 133 6.43 3.28 11.78
CA SER A 133 6.85 2.19 10.89
C SER A 133 5.65 1.47 10.28
N LEU A 134 5.88 0.69 9.22
CA LEU A 134 4.83 -0.12 8.63
C LEU A 134 4.24 -1.12 9.64
N GLU A 135 5.09 -1.70 10.49
CA GLU A 135 4.65 -2.61 11.57
C GLU A 135 3.78 -1.89 12.61
N GLU A 136 4.16 -0.68 13.01
CA GLU A 136 3.36 0.13 13.95
C GLU A 136 1.99 0.51 13.35
N LEU A 137 1.91 0.78 12.04
CA LEU A 137 0.65 1.02 11.34
C LEU A 137 -0.25 -0.21 11.29
N VAL A 138 0.35 -1.40 11.15
CA VAL A 138 -0.41 -2.67 11.21
C VAL A 138 -1.00 -2.86 12.60
N GLU A 139 -0.21 -2.66 13.64
CA GLU A 139 -0.68 -2.78 15.02
C GLU A 139 -1.83 -1.81 15.30
N GLU A 140 -1.70 -0.54 14.89
CA GLU A 140 -2.76 0.47 15.01
C GLU A 140 -4.05 0.05 14.27
N PHE A 141 -3.92 -0.48 13.04
CA PHE A 141 -5.06 -0.94 12.27
C PHE A 141 -5.74 -2.17 12.89
N ILE A 142 -4.97 -3.13 13.42
CA ILE A 142 -5.54 -4.28 14.13
C ILE A 142 -6.31 -3.81 15.37
N GLU A 143 -5.78 -2.82 16.10
CA GLU A 143 -6.40 -2.31 17.33
C GLU A 143 -7.66 -1.48 17.05
N THR A 144 -7.63 -0.64 16.02
CA THR A 144 -8.67 0.40 15.80
C THR A 144 -9.57 0.14 14.59
N GLY A 145 -9.12 -0.71 13.66
CA GLY A 145 -9.79 -0.97 12.37
C GLY A 145 -9.61 0.14 11.33
N VAL A 146 -8.83 1.19 11.63
CA VAL A 146 -8.61 2.35 10.75
C VAL A 146 -7.15 2.79 10.78
N LEU A 147 -6.72 3.50 9.75
CA LEU A 147 -5.39 4.13 9.72
C LEU A 147 -5.44 5.57 10.26
N PRO A 148 -4.30 6.11 10.73
CA PRO A 148 -4.18 7.53 11.03
C PRO A 148 -4.60 8.39 9.82
N GLU A 149 -5.39 9.43 10.07
CA GLU A 149 -5.88 10.31 9.01
C GLU A 149 -4.74 11.05 8.32
N VAL A 150 -4.48 10.69 7.07
CA VAL A 150 -3.57 11.38 6.16
C VAL A 150 -4.32 11.68 4.87
N GLU A 151 -4.43 12.97 4.53
CA GLU A 151 -5.09 13.40 3.30
C GLU A 151 -4.35 12.83 2.07
N ASP A 152 -5.11 12.21 1.17
CA ASP A 152 -4.60 11.61 -0.08
C ASP A 152 -3.33 10.75 0.12
N VAL A 153 -3.33 9.93 1.18
CA VAL A 153 -2.16 9.17 1.66
C VAL A 153 -1.36 8.45 0.56
N LEU A 154 -2.03 7.79 -0.38
CA LEU A 154 -1.38 7.08 -1.48
C LEU A 154 -0.72 8.02 -2.49
N GLU A 155 -1.26 9.22 -2.70
CA GLU A 155 -0.60 10.24 -3.54
C GLU A 155 0.61 10.83 -2.82
N THR A 156 0.46 11.15 -1.53
CA THR A 156 1.56 11.68 -0.71
C THR A 156 2.74 10.71 -0.66
N VAL A 157 2.46 9.42 -0.46
CA VAL A 157 3.47 8.36 -0.49
C VAL A 157 4.03 8.14 -1.90
N ALA A 158 3.21 8.29 -2.96
CA ALA A 158 3.68 8.17 -4.33
C ALA A 158 4.67 9.28 -4.73
N VAL A 159 4.45 10.51 -4.27
CA VAL A 159 5.38 11.63 -4.47
C VAL A 159 6.72 11.33 -3.81
N GLY A 160 6.71 10.86 -2.55
CA GLY A 160 7.94 10.46 -1.85
C GLY A 160 8.68 9.27 -2.49
N ALA A 161 8.01 8.48 -3.34
CA ALA A 161 8.63 7.39 -4.09
C ALA A 161 9.32 7.82 -5.40
N GLU A 162 9.11 9.07 -5.84
CA GLU A 162 9.71 9.66 -7.05
C GLU A 162 10.95 10.53 -6.76
N GLU A 163 11.19 10.90 -5.50
CA GLU A 163 12.31 11.72 -5.00
C GLU A 163 13.57 10.89 -4.68
#